data_AF-A0A9W6TYD6-F1
#
_entry.id   AF-A0A9W6TYD6-F1
#
_cell.length_a   1.000
_cell.length_b   1.000
_cell.length_c   1.000
_cell.angle_alpha   90.00
_cell.angle_beta   90.00
_cell.angle_gamma   90.00
#
_symmetry.space_group_name_H-M   'P 1'
#
loop_
_entity.id
_entity.type
_entity.pdbx_description
1 polymer ?
#
loop_
_entity_poly.entity_id
_entity_poly.type
_entity_poly.pdbx_seq_one_letter_code
_entity_poly.pdbx_strand_id
1 'polypeptide(L)'
;MPSPIKLTNKQRQHERVAAKARVVRAYKNGEDWREVAAHNDVPYRTARRAVLSADGDPKRHGGVREPRVKMTVEVMASWRSTSTRTAATRANRCVTGCAAT
;
A
#
# COMPACT_ATOMS: atom_id res chain seq x y z
N MET A 1 -40.60 8.51 -22.33
CA MET A 1 -39.14 8.66 -22.13
C MET A 1 -38.77 7.89 -20.87
N PRO A 2 -37.92 6.85 -20.93
CA PRO A 2 -37.46 6.20 -19.70
C PRO A 2 -36.67 7.20 -18.86
N SER A 3 -36.95 7.23 -17.56
CA SER A 3 -36.29 8.10 -16.60
C SER A 3 -34.78 7.79 -16.54
N PRO A 4 -33.91 8.80 -16.34
CA PRO A 4 -32.48 8.54 -16.19
C PRO A 4 -32.21 7.54 -15.07
N ILE A 5 -31.51 6.45 -15.38
CA ILE A 5 -31.11 5.44 -14.40
C ILE A 5 -30.16 6.11 -13.41
N LYS A 6 -30.60 6.27 -12.16
CA LYS A 6 -29.75 6.80 -11.09
C LYS A 6 -28.73 5.73 -10.70
N LEU A 7 -27.53 5.82 -11.28
CA LEU A 7 -26.41 4.97 -10.90
C LEU A 7 -26.03 5.19 -9.45
N THR A 8 -25.86 4.08 -8.71
CA THR A 8 -25.34 4.11 -7.35
C THR A 8 -23.91 4.67 -7.31
N ASN A 9 -23.47 5.17 -6.16
CA ASN A 9 -22.11 5.70 -6.01
C ASN A 9 -21.03 4.65 -6.32
N LYS A 10 -21.27 3.38 -5.99
CA LYS A 10 -20.36 2.27 -6.29
C LYS A 10 -20.21 2.04 -7.79
N GLN A 11 -21.30 2.05 -8.54
CA GLN A 11 -21.27 1.91 -10.00
C GLN A 11 -20.51 3.05 -10.67
N ARG A 12 -20.79 4.29 -10.26
CA ARG A 12 -20.11 5.48 -10.77
C ARG A 12 -18.61 5.45 -10.46
N GLN A 13 -18.23 4.96 -9.29
CA GLN A 13 -16.82 4.77 -8.92
C GLN A 13 -16.16 3.71 -9.80
N HIS A 14 -16.84 2.58 -10.01
CA HIS A 14 -16.35 1.50 -10.88
C HIS A 14 -16.13 2.01 -12.31
N GLU A 15 -17.09 2.74 -12.89
CA GLU A 15 -16.96 3.34 -14.22
C GLU A 15 -15.79 4.31 -14.32
N ARG A 16 -15.61 5.18 -13.31
CA ARG A 16 -14.46 6.11 -13.26
C ARG A 16 -13.12 5.39 -13.19
N VAL A 17 -13.04 4.26 -12.46
CA VAL A 17 -11.82 3.45 -12.39
C VAL A 17 -11.56 2.78 -13.73
N ALA A 18 -12.58 2.20 -14.36
CA ALA A 18 -12.47 1.59 -15.68
C ALA A 18 -12.04 2.60 -16.76
N ALA A 19 -12.60 3.82 -16.73
CA ALA A 19 -12.23 4.91 -17.63
C ALA A 19 -10.74 5.27 -17.52
N LYS A 20 -10.23 5.41 -16.28
CA LYS A 20 -8.79 5.65 -16.05
C LYS A 20 -7.92 4.50 -16.55
N ALA A 21 -8.33 3.26 -16.33
CA ALA A 21 -7.59 2.08 -16.79
C ALA A 21 -7.47 2.05 -18.32
N ARG A 22 -8.52 2.47 -19.06
CA ARG A 22 -8.47 2.58 -20.52
C ARG A 22 -7.45 3.64 -20.99
N VAL A 23 -7.41 4.80 -20.34
CA VAL A 23 -6.41 5.84 -20.62
C VAL A 23 -4.98 5.34 -20.39
N VAL A 24 -4.75 4.65 -19.28
CA VAL A 24 -3.42 4.07 -18.97
C VAL A 24 -3.03 3.01 -19.98
N ARG A 25 -3.98 2.18 -20.42
CA ARG A 25 -3.72 1.16 -21.45
C ARG A 25 -3.34 1.79 -22.79
N ALA A 26 -4.07 2.81 -23.24
CA ALA A 26 -3.75 3.54 -24.47
C ALA A 26 -2.33 4.13 -24.41
N TYR A 27 -1.97 4.74 -23.28
CA TYR A 27 -0.62 5.24 -23.06
C TYR A 27 0.46 4.15 -23.17
N LYS A 28 0.26 3.00 -22.53
CA LYS A 28 1.20 1.86 -22.60
C LYS A 28 1.33 1.28 -24.01
N ASN A 29 0.28 1.39 -24.82
CA ASN A 29 0.28 0.98 -26.21
C ASN A 29 0.88 2.03 -27.17
N GLY A 30 1.24 3.22 -26.68
CA GLY A 30 1.76 4.33 -27.50
C GLY A 30 0.67 5.07 -28.30
N GLU A 31 -0.60 4.85 -27.98
CA GLU A 31 -1.75 5.52 -28.61
C GLU A 31 -1.96 6.94 -28.03
N ASP A 32 -2.78 7.76 -28.69
CA ASP A 32 -3.17 9.06 -28.15
C ASP A 32 -4.16 8.90 -26.97
N TRP A 33 -3.59 8.77 -25.78
CA TRP A 33 -4.32 8.68 -24.53
C TRP A 33 -5.16 9.93 -24.22
N ARG A 34 -4.90 11.09 -24.85
CA ARG A 34 -5.70 12.31 -24.64
C ARG A 34 -7.05 12.21 -25.34
N GLU A 35 -7.07 11.66 -26.54
CA GLU A 35 -8.29 11.38 -27.29
C GLU A 35 -9.14 10.33 -26.54
N VAL A 36 -8.49 9.26 -26.06
CA VAL A 36 -9.16 8.26 -25.21
C VAL A 36 -9.73 8.87 -23.93
N ALA A 37 -9.04 9.84 -23.32
CA ALA A 37 -9.54 10.54 -22.14
C ALA A 37 -10.80 11.37 -22.45
N ALA A 38 -10.82 12.09 -23.59
CA ALA A 38 -11.98 12.85 -24.04
C ALA A 38 -13.20 11.95 -24.28
N HIS A 39 -13.00 10.82 -24.97
CA HIS A 39 -14.07 9.83 -25.20
C HIS A 39 -14.63 9.19 -23.93
N ASN A 40 -13.83 9.13 -22.85
CA ASN A 40 -14.23 8.50 -21.59
C ASN A 40 -14.67 9.50 -20.51
N ASP A 41 -14.86 10.78 -20.88
CA ASP A 41 -15.18 11.86 -19.96
C ASP A 41 -14.20 11.95 -18.77
N VAL A 42 -12.92 11.71 -19.05
CA VAL A 42 -11.84 11.83 -18.06
C VAL A 42 -11.19 13.19 -18.22
N PRO A 43 -11.23 14.07 -17.20
CA PRO A 43 -10.58 15.38 -17.28
C PRO A 43 -9.08 15.24 -17.57
N TYR A 44 -8.54 16.11 -18.43
CA TYR A 44 -7.13 16.08 -18.84
C TYR A 44 -6.17 15.99 -17.64
N ARG A 45 -6.40 16.77 -16.58
CA ARG A 45 -5.58 16.74 -15.35
C ARG A 45 -5.57 15.37 -14.68
N THR A 46 -6.71 14.68 -14.66
CA THR A 46 -6.86 13.34 -14.10
C THR A 46 -6.20 12.29 -14.99
N ALA A 47 -6.38 12.39 -16.30
CA ALA A 47 -5.73 11.52 -17.28
C ALA A 47 -4.19 11.63 -17.19
N ARG A 48 -3.64 12.85 -17.19
CA ARG A 48 -2.21 13.10 -17.03
C ARG A 48 -1.66 12.48 -15.74
N ARG A 49 -2.36 12.63 -14.61
CA ARG A 49 -1.95 12.02 -13.33
C ARG A 49 -1.94 10.49 -13.40
N ALA A 50 -2.96 9.89 -14.04
CA ALA A 50 -3.05 8.44 -14.18
C ALA A 50 -1.89 7.89 -15.02
N VAL A 51 -1.56 8.55 -16.14
CA VAL A 51 -0.42 8.22 -16.99
C VAL A 51 0.90 8.35 -16.23
N LEU A 52 1.15 9.49 -15.58
CA LEU A 52 2.38 9.69 -14.79
C LEU A 52 2.54 8.69 -13.64
N SER A 53 1.42 8.24 -13.06
CA SER A 53 1.45 7.23 -12.00
C SER A 53 1.58 5.81 -12.54
N ALA A 54 1.34 5.57 -13.83
CA ALA A 54 1.47 4.26 -14.44
C ALA A 54 2.94 3.86 -14.69
N ASP A 55 3.82 4.86 -14.85
CA ASP A 55 5.27 4.69 -14.97
C ASP A 55 6.00 4.71 -13.62
N GLY A 56 5.32 5.18 -12.57
CA GLY A 56 5.86 5.23 -11.22
C GLY A 56 5.53 3.96 -10.43
N ASP A 57 6.35 3.67 -9.42
CA ASP A 57 6.01 2.66 -8.43
C ASP A 57 4.66 2.99 -7.76
N PRO A 58 3.82 1.96 -7.46
CA PRO A 58 2.58 2.17 -6.75
C PRO A 58 2.84 2.91 -5.44
N LYS A 59 2.40 4.16 -5.37
CA LYS A 59 2.57 4.96 -4.17
C LYS A 59 1.85 4.25 -3.03
N ARG A 60 2.57 3.85 -1.98
CA ARG A 60 1.97 3.33 -0.75
C ARG A 60 1.10 4.45 -0.15
N HIS A 61 -0.18 4.39 -0.45
CA HIS A 61 -1.17 5.32 0.10
C HIS A 61 -1.61 4.78 1.45
N GLY A 62 -1.36 5.56 2.50
CA GLY A 62 -1.63 5.14 3.87
C GLY A 62 -0.45 4.42 4.51
N GLY A 63 -0.40 4.52 5.83
CA GLY A 63 0.71 4.08 6.67
C GLY A 63 0.93 5.08 7.79
N VAL A 64 0.90 4.58 9.03
CA VAL A 64 1.41 5.36 10.17
C VAL A 64 2.92 5.43 9.97
N ARG A 65 3.48 6.65 9.97
CA ARG A 65 4.94 6.82 10.01
C ARG A 65 5.49 6.01 11.17
N GLU A 66 6.58 5.28 10.96
CA GLU A 66 7.19 4.51 12.03
C GLU A 66 7.35 5.39 13.28
N PRO A 67 6.86 4.94 14.45
CA PRO A 67 6.96 5.73 15.66
C PRO A 67 8.45 5.90 16.00
N ARG A 68 8.89 7.15 16.12
CA ARG A 68 10.23 7.46 16.65
C ARG A 68 10.20 7.24 18.17
N VAL A 69 10.54 6.04 18.61
CA VAL A 69 10.71 5.74 20.03
C VAL A 69 11.98 6.46 20.51
N LYS A 70 11.83 7.37 21.49
CA LYS A 70 12.99 7.96 22.17
C LYS A 70 13.61 6.89 23.06
N MET A 71 14.75 6.36 22.66
CA MET A 71 15.52 5.40 23.46
C MET A 71 16.16 6.14 24.65
N THR A 72 15.50 6.14 25.80
CA THR A 72 16.14 6.57 27.06
C THR A 72 17.04 5.47 27.60
N VAL A 73 18.00 5.82 28.46
CA VAL A 73 18.94 4.87 29.06
C VAL A 73 18.20 3.74 29.80
N GLU A 74 17.10 4.07 30.47
CA GLU A 74 16.23 3.09 31.15
C GLU A 74 15.56 2.12 30.17
N VAL A 75 15.07 2.61 29.02
CA VAL A 75 14.46 1.77 27.96
C VAL A 75 15.50 0.84 27.35
N MET A 76 16.73 1.31 27.12
CA MET A 76 17.84 0.46 26.66
C MET A 76 18.24 -0.60 27.70
N ALA A 77 18.30 -0.22 28.97
CA ALA A 77 18.67 -1.12 30.06
C ALA A 77 17.61 -2.22 30.25
N SER A 78 16.32 -1.86 30.18
CA SER A 78 15.20 -2.80 30.24
C SER A 78 15.18 -3.79 29.06
N TRP A 79 15.38 -3.28 27.84
CA TRP A 79 15.47 -4.12 26.64
C TRP A 79 16.64 -5.12 26.72
N ARG A 80 17.83 -4.64 27.09
CA ARG A 80 19.03 -5.48 27.24
C ARG A 80 18.84 -6.54 28.33
N SER A 81 18.28 -6.15 29.47
CA SER A 81 18.05 -7.05 30.62
C SER A 81 16.98 -8.11 30.37
N THR A 82 16.11 -7.89 29.40
CA THR A 82 15.09 -8.89 28.99
C THR A 82 15.67 -9.81 27.92
N SER A 83 16.43 -9.26 26.96
CA SER A 83 17.12 -10.05 25.93
C SER A 83 18.14 -11.04 26.52
N THR A 84 18.89 -10.64 27.55
CA THR A 84 19.83 -11.52 28.26
C THR A 84 19.11 -12.59 29.08
N ARG A 85 17.94 -12.26 29.66
CA ARG A 85 17.10 -13.22 30.41
C ARG A 85 16.50 -14.29 29.51
N THR A 86 16.04 -13.91 28.32
CA THR A 86 15.53 -14.85 27.32
C THR A 86 16.63 -15.77 26.80
N ALA A 87 17.84 -15.24 26.59
CA ALA A 87 19.02 -16.04 26.22
C ALA A 87 19.42 -17.03 27.33
N ALA A 88 19.43 -16.59 28.59
CA ALA A 88 19.74 -17.43 29.75
C ALA A 88 18.68 -18.53 29.99
N THR A 89 17.39 -18.21 29.83
CA THR A 89 16.29 -19.18 29.98
C THR A 89 16.36 -20.26 28.90
N ARG A 90 16.74 -19.89 27.66
CA ARG A 90 16.93 -20.83 26.56
C ARG A 90 18.17 -21.71 26.76
N ALA A 91 19.25 -21.18 27.33
CA ALA A 91 20.45 -21.95 27.68
C ALA A 91 20.19 -22.98 28.79
N ASN A 92 19.47 -22.60 29.86
CA ASN A 92 19.16 -23.51 30.97
C ASN A 92 18.24 -24.67 30.54
N ARG A 93 17.30 -24.44 29.62
CA ARG A 93 16.45 -25.52 29.06
C ARG A 93 17.26 -26.55 28.27
N CYS A 94 18.36 -26.16 27.62
CA CYS A 94 19.26 -27.10 26.94
C CYS A 94 20.07 -27.96 27.92
N VAL A 95 20.51 -27.39 29.05
CA VAL A 95 21.34 -28.11 30.03
C VAL A 95 20.54 -29.18 30.80
N THR A 96 19.30 -28.89 31.18
CA THR A 96 18.46 -29.86 31.93
C THR A 96 17.84 -30.96 31.06
N GLY A 97 17.95 -30.88 29.73
CA GLY A 97 17.39 -31.86 28.79
C GLY A 97 18.35 -32.97 28.35
N CYS A 98 19.63 -32.92 28.71
CA CYS A 98 20.65 -33.88 28.27
C CYS A 98 20.89 -35.06 29.25
N ALA A 99 20.14 -35.16 30.34
CA ALA A 99 20.32 -36.22 31.35
C ALA A 99 19.19 -37.27 31.31
N ALA A 100 18.81 -37.72 30.11
CA ALA A 100 17.93 -38.86 29.92
C ALA A 100 18.39 -39.67 28.70
N THR A 101 19.40 -40.51 28.92
CA THR A 101 19.70 -41.68 28.09
C THR A 101 19.88 -42.87 29.02
#